data_AF-Q05ZW3-F1
#
_entry.id   AF-Q05ZW3-F1
#
_cell.length_a   1.000
_cell.length_b   1.000
_cell.length_c   1.000
_cell.angle_alpha   90.00
_cell.angle_beta   90.00
_cell.angle_gamma   90.00
#
_symmetry.space_group_name_H-M   'P 1'
#
loop_
_entity.id
_entity.type
_entity.pdbx_description
1 polymer ?
#
loop_
_entity_poly.entity_id
_entity_poly.type
_entity_poly.pdbx_seq_one_letter_code
_entity_poly.pdbx_strand_id
1 'polypeptide(L)' 'MEPISLTLGQKFEIEKFSREIDSSDDLLQLRTIAKDLLIAWKQQQAASAWAFRQSQGL' A
#
# COMPACT_ATOMS: atom_id res chain seq x y z
N MET A 1 -10.51 -19.72 -1.98
CA MET A 1 -9.15 -19.13 -1.97
C MET A 1 -8.98 -18.53 -0.59
N GLU A 2 -7.96 -18.95 0.16
CA GLU A 2 -7.67 -18.35 1.48
C GLU A 2 -7.50 -16.83 1.33
N PRO A 3 -7.95 -16.01 2.30
CA PRO A 3 -7.75 -14.57 2.26
C PRO A 3 -6.26 -14.26 2.15
N ILE A 4 -5.89 -13.40 1.20
CA ILE A 4 -4.52 -12.87 1.13
C ILE A 4 -4.25 -12.15 2.45
N SER A 5 -3.40 -12.76 3.27
CA SER A 5 -3.02 -12.22 4.57
C SER A 5 -1.73 -11.41 4.42
N LEU A 6 -1.66 -10.29 5.13
CA LEU A 6 -0.43 -9.51 5.20
C LEU A 6 0.69 -10.34 5.83
N THR A 7 1.85 -10.34 5.19
CA THR A 7 3.06 -10.92 5.77
C THR A 7 3.49 -10.12 7.00
N LEU A 8 4.31 -10.74 7.87
CA LEU A 8 4.85 -10.04 9.03
C LEU A 8 5.61 -8.76 8.63
N GLY A 9 6.40 -8.81 7.56
CA GLY A 9 7.11 -7.65 7.03
C GLY A 9 6.16 -6.54 6.56
N GLN A 10 5.07 -6.89 5.87
CA GLN A 10 4.06 -5.91 5.44
C GLN A 10 3.38 -5.23 6.64
N LYS A 11 3.15 -5.97 7.74
CA LYS A 11 2.61 -5.39 8.98
C LYS A 11 3.58 -4.38 9.60
N PHE A 12 4.88 -4.67 9.62
CA PHE A 12 5.89 -3.71 10.11
C PHE A 12 5.98 -2.44 9.26
N GLU A 13 5.93 -2.56 7.93
CA GLU A 13 5.92 -1.38 7.07
C GLU A 13 4.67 -0.51 7.31
N ILE A 14 3.50 -1.13 7.51
CA ILE A 14 2.28 -0.40 7.89
C ILE A 14 2.49 0.37 9.20
N GLU A 15 2.98 -0.30 10.25
CA GLU A 15 3.26 0.34 11.54
C GLU A 15 4.24 1.51 11.42
N LYS A 16 5.26 1.37 10.57
CA LYS A 16 6.23 2.43 10.29
C LYS A 16 5.55 3.66 9.65
N PHE A 17 4.77 3.46 8.59
CA PHE A 17 4.05 4.56 7.94
C PHE A 17 2.98 5.18 8.84
N SER A 18 2.28 4.38 9.63
CA SER A 18 1.33 4.87 10.63
C SER A 18 2.01 5.81 11.63
N ARG A 19 3.17 5.43 12.17
CA ARG A 19 3.94 6.29 13.07
C ARG A 19 4.40 7.58 12.41
N GLU A 20 4.84 7.52 11.15
CA GLU A 20 5.27 8.70 10.41
C GLU A 20 4.12 9.70 10.24
N ILE A 21 2.92 9.21 9.91
CA ILE A 21 1.69 10.02 9.82
C ILE A 21 1.34 10.61 11.20
N ASP A 22 1.27 9.77 12.23
CA ASP A 22 0.84 10.18 13.57
C ASP A 22 1.80 11.20 14.23
N SER A 23 3.08 11.15 13.85
CA SER A 23 4.11 12.07 14.35
C SER A 23 4.23 13.38 13.56
N SER A 24 3.51 13.53 12.44
CA SER A 24 3.64 14.67 11.56
C SER A 24 2.62 15.77 11.89
N ASP A 25 3.13 16.92 12.32
CA ASP A 25 2.34 18.15 12.52
C ASP A 25 2.39 19.09 11.28
N ASP A 26 3.12 18.70 10.23
CA ASP A 26 3.26 19.47 9.00
C ASP A 26 2.22 19.04 7.96
N LEU A 27 1.27 19.94 7.67
CA LEU A 27 0.23 19.74 6.68
C LEU A 27 0.78 19.40 5.27
N LEU A 28 1.92 19.97 4.87
CA LEU A 28 2.52 19.70 3.57
C LEU A 28 3.13 18.30 3.53
N GLN A 29 3.78 17.87 4.61
CA GLN A 29 4.30 16.52 4.77
C GLN A 29 3.17 15.49 4.75
N LEU A 30 2.11 15.70 5.54
CA LEU A 30 0.92 14.84 5.55
C LEU A 30 0.28 14.71 4.15
N ARG A 31 0.18 15.83 3.42
CA ARG A 31 -0.34 15.82 2.04
C ARG A 31 0.55 15.00 1.10
N THR A 32 1.86 15.02 1.31
CA THR A 32 2.82 14.27 0.51
C THR A 32 2.68 12.78 0.78
N ILE A 33 2.71 12.38 2.06
CA ILE A 33 2.50 10.99 2.49
C ILE A 33 1.18 10.44 1.95
N ALA A 34 0.09 11.20 2.05
CA ALA A 34 -1.22 10.78 1.54
C ALA A 34 -1.21 10.53 0.02
N LYS A 35 -0.52 11.36 -0.77
CA LYS A 35 -0.39 11.17 -2.22
C LYS A 35 0.44 9.94 -2.55
N ASP A 36 1.54 9.73 -1.84
CA ASP A 36 2.42 8.58 -2.05
C ASP A 36 1.68 7.27 -1.75
N LEU A 37 0.92 7.22 -0.65
CA LEU A 37 0.07 6.08 -0.31
C LEU A 37 -1.03 5.83 -1.36
N LEU A 38 -1.66 6.89 -1.89
CA LEU A 38 -2.65 6.78 -2.96
C LEU A 38 -2.04 6.17 -4.23
N ILE A 39 -0.85 6.62 -4.63
CA ILE A 39 -0.13 6.09 -5.79
C ILE A 39 0.22 4.61 -5.58
N ALA A 40 0.79 4.27 -4.42
CA ALA A 40 1.14 2.89 -4.08
C ALA A 40 -0.09 1.97 -4.12
N TRP A 41 -1.22 2.41 -3.58
CA TRP A 41 -2.48 1.65 -3.64
C TRP A 41 -2.96 1.40 -5.07
N LYS A 42 -2.86 2.39 -5.97
CA LYS A 42 -3.25 2.23 -7.37
C LYS A 42 -2.29 1.32 -8.13
N GLN A 43 -0.99 1.41 -7.86
CA GLN A 43 0.00 0.49 -8.42
C GLN A 43 -0.26 -0.95 -7.99
N GLN A 44 -0.55 -1.21 -6.72
CA GLN A 44 -0.83 -2.55 -6.24
C GLN A 44 -2.14 -3.13 -6.81
N GLN A 45 -3.18 -2.30 -7.00
CA GLN A 45 -4.39 -2.71 -7.72
C GLN A 45 -4.07 -3.11 -9.17
N ALA A 46 -3.29 -2.29 -9.88
CA ALA A 46 -2.92 -2.58 -11.26
C ALA A 46 -2.08 -3.86 -11.37
N ALA A 47 -1.10 -4.05 -10.47
CA ALA A 47 -0.27 -5.25 -10.41
C ALA A 47 -1.10 -6.51 -10.10
N SER A 48 -2.05 -6.41 -9.16
CA SER A 48 -2.95 -7.51 -8.81
C SER A 48 -3.86 -7.89 -9.99
N ALA A 49 -4.44 -6.89 -10.67
CA ALA A 49 -5.26 -7.12 -11.86
C ALA A 49 -4.45 -7.74 -13.01
N TRP A 50 -3.20 -7.28 -13.20
CA TRP A 50 -2.29 -7.87 -14.18
C TRP A 50 -1.95 -9.33 -13.86
N ALA A 51 -1.55 -9.63 -12.61
CA ALA A 51 -1.22 -10.99 -12.19
C ALA A 51 -2.42 -11.94 -12.33
N PHE A 52 -3.63 -11.46 -12.04
CA PHE A 52 -4.86 -12.23 -12.23
C PHE A 52 -5.11 -12.56 -13.70
N ARG A 53 -5.01 -11.58 -14.62
CA ARG A 53 -5.14 -11.83 -16.06
C ARG A 53 -4.12 -12.85 -16.56
N GLN A 54 -2.86 -12.68 -16.15
CA GLN A 54 -1.78 -13.61 -16.50
C GLN A 54 -2.07 -15.04 -16.01
N SER A 55 -2.64 -15.19 -14.81
CA SER A 55 -3.03 -16.50 -14.26
C SER A 55 -4.16 -17.19 -15.01
N GLN A 56 -4.97 -16.42 -15.76
CA GLN A 56 -6.04 -16.92 -16.62
C GLN A 56 -5.59 -17.18 -18.07
N GLY A 57 -4.31 -16.96 -18.39
CA GLY A 57 -3.79 -17.11 -19.75
C GLY A 57 -4.21 -15.99 -20.72
N LEU A 58 -4.65 -14.85 -20.18
CA LEU A 58 -4.91 -13.59 -20.91
C LEU A 58 -3.75 -12.62 -20.71
#